data_AF-A0A058Z9I8-F1
#
_entry.id   AF-A0A058Z9I8-F1
#
_cell.length_a   1.000
_cell.length_b   1.000
_cell.length_c   1.000
_cell.angle_alpha   90.00
_cell.angle_beta   90.00
_cell.angle_gamma   90.00
#
_symmetry.space_group_name_H-M   'P 1'
#
loop_
_entity.id
_entity.type
_entity.pdbx_description
1 polymer ?
#
loop_
_entity_poly.entity_id
_entity_poly.type
_entity_poly.pdbx_seq_one_letter_code
_entity_poly.pdbx_strand_id
1 'polypeptide(L)'
;MHGVRRERLTAAAAKIKREATEKKIANYQEVAVAFFDLRKAQCATVEPETSLRVTYDLLDLNPELNTAWNYRRDAFCRLFDIPLAGTKEVTYPELAPATSMDARKELIEQELRGIVGRIRAFPKSYWVWHHRVWVICCLVLGIPAQGATSERLGGVLAPMTVDATNVTPSPAGYTPEEQLALLQKEQHLCKEMLRLDDRNFHCWDYRRFVVSQLARLTQADRATGLAEVYQAEFDFTRSKLADNFSNYSAFHLRTRLLPALGMQLDAEFELVNNANFTEPNDQSPWFYLRWLLSQVQADPNAKTILREQLDNLEQLIELEPECKWPVLFFALVAQKLVLFSSETDAAALTQAANLRLTELEQMDSLRAGYYHDLQST
;
A
#
# COMPACT_ATOMS: atom_id res chain seq x y z
N MET A 1 6.46 -14.52 -10.13
CA MET A 1 6.93 -15.65 -9.28
C MET A 1 8.18 -15.22 -8.53
N HIS A 2 8.07 -14.93 -7.24
CA HIS A 2 9.22 -14.70 -6.35
C HIS A 2 9.25 -15.81 -5.29
N GLY A 3 10.46 -16.18 -4.81
CA GLY A 3 10.62 -17.07 -3.67
C GLY A 3 10.68 -18.58 -3.95
N VAL A 4 10.80 -19.03 -5.21
CA VAL A 4 11.04 -20.45 -5.50
C VAL A 4 12.47 -20.81 -5.08
N ARG A 5 12.62 -21.46 -3.92
CA ARG A 5 13.91 -22.02 -3.48
C ARG A 5 14.39 -23.02 -4.53
N ARG A 6 15.64 -22.84 -4.97
CA ARG A 6 16.32 -23.83 -5.82
C ARG A 6 16.70 -25.03 -4.96
N GLU A 7 15.81 -25.99 -4.86
CA GLU A 7 16.06 -27.26 -4.16
C GLU A 7 16.71 -28.26 -5.12
N ARG A 8 17.86 -28.82 -4.73
CA ARG A 8 18.41 -30.02 -5.37
C ARG A 8 17.62 -31.23 -4.87
N LEU A 9 16.59 -31.62 -5.62
CA LEU A 9 15.78 -32.79 -5.32
C LEU A 9 16.48 -34.06 -5.84
N THR A 10 16.33 -35.17 -5.10
CA THR A 10 16.70 -36.49 -5.61
C THR A 10 15.78 -36.87 -6.78
N ALA A 11 16.20 -37.80 -7.66
CA ALA A 11 15.38 -38.22 -8.80
C ALA A 11 13.98 -38.72 -8.38
N ALA A 12 13.90 -39.45 -7.25
CA ALA A 12 12.64 -39.93 -6.70
C ALA A 12 11.75 -38.78 -6.19
N ALA A 13 12.31 -37.81 -5.45
CA ALA A 13 11.57 -36.66 -4.95
C ALA A 13 11.10 -35.74 -6.10
N ALA A 14 11.93 -35.58 -7.14
CA ALA A 14 11.58 -34.84 -8.35
C ALA A 14 10.42 -35.51 -9.11
N LYS A 15 10.41 -36.85 -9.21
CA LYS A 15 9.32 -37.62 -9.81
C LYS A 15 8.01 -37.44 -9.04
N ILE A 16 8.03 -37.58 -7.70
CA ILE A 16 6.84 -37.36 -6.85
C ILE A 16 6.29 -35.94 -7.00
N LYS A 17 7.18 -34.93 -6.96
CA LYS A 17 6.79 -33.52 -7.16
C LYS A 17 6.17 -33.30 -8.54
N ARG A 18 6.73 -33.90 -9.58
CA ARG A 18 6.21 -33.84 -10.95
C ARG A 18 4.82 -34.46 -11.05
N GLU A 19 4.62 -35.68 -10.54
CA GLU A 19 3.31 -36.36 -10.56
C GLU A 19 2.25 -35.55 -9.78
N ALA A 20 2.62 -34.95 -8.64
CA ALA A 20 1.73 -34.08 -7.89
C ALA A 20 1.40 -32.79 -8.66
N THR A 21 2.37 -32.19 -9.37
CA THR A 21 2.15 -31.03 -10.24
C THR A 21 1.27 -31.38 -11.43
N GLU A 22 1.46 -32.53 -12.08
CA GLU A 22 0.63 -32.99 -13.20
C GLU A 22 -0.84 -33.14 -12.79
N LYS A 23 -1.12 -33.70 -11.60
CA LYS A 23 -2.49 -33.75 -11.04
C LYS A 23 -3.09 -32.36 -10.81
N LYS A 24 -2.30 -31.42 -10.28
CA LYS A 24 -2.75 -30.02 -10.09
C LYS A 24 -3.05 -29.34 -11.43
N ILE A 25 -2.22 -29.56 -12.44
CA ILE A 25 -2.42 -29.03 -13.79
C ILE A 25 -3.69 -29.61 -14.41
N ALA A 26 -3.91 -30.93 -14.31
CA ALA A 26 -5.11 -31.58 -14.84
C ALA A 26 -6.39 -31.01 -14.19
N ASN A 27 -6.41 -30.87 -12.86
CA ASN A 27 -7.52 -30.25 -12.14
C ASN A 27 -7.74 -28.80 -12.57
N TYR A 28 -6.67 -28.01 -12.71
CA TYR A 28 -6.78 -26.63 -13.20
C TYR A 28 -7.35 -26.57 -14.62
N GLN A 29 -6.91 -27.45 -15.51
CA GLN A 29 -7.40 -27.51 -16.89
C GLN A 29 -8.89 -27.84 -16.95
N GLU A 30 -9.34 -28.82 -16.16
CA GLU A 30 -10.75 -29.20 -16.06
C GLU A 30 -11.63 -28.02 -15.60
N VAL A 31 -11.25 -27.39 -14.48
CA VAL A 31 -12.00 -26.24 -13.92
C VAL A 31 -11.96 -25.03 -14.88
N ALA A 32 -10.81 -24.78 -15.53
CA ALA A 32 -10.68 -23.69 -16.49
C ALA A 32 -11.53 -23.91 -17.74
N VAL A 33 -11.59 -25.14 -18.28
CA VAL A 33 -12.46 -25.49 -19.42
C VAL A 33 -13.91 -25.24 -19.06
N ALA A 34 -14.37 -25.73 -17.90
CA ALA A 34 -15.74 -25.50 -17.42
C ALA A 34 -16.07 -24.01 -17.33
N PHE A 35 -15.17 -23.19 -16.78
CA PHE A 35 -15.34 -21.74 -16.73
C PHE A 35 -15.41 -21.09 -18.12
N PHE A 36 -14.49 -21.43 -19.03
CA PHE A 36 -14.43 -20.82 -20.35
C PHE A 36 -15.59 -21.25 -21.25
N ASP A 37 -16.08 -22.48 -21.13
CA ASP A 37 -17.25 -22.94 -21.89
C ASP A 37 -18.53 -22.26 -21.38
N LEU A 38 -18.68 -22.12 -20.06
CA LEU A 38 -19.77 -21.34 -19.47
C LEU A 38 -19.72 -19.87 -19.90
N ARG A 39 -18.53 -19.25 -19.93
CA ARG A 39 -18.36 -17.88 -20.41
C ARG A 39 -18.72 -17.73 -21.90
N LYS A 40 -18.39 -18.72 -22.74
CA LYS A 40 -18.71 -18.73 -24.18
C LYS A 40 -20.21 -18.90 -24.44
N ALA A 41 -20.92 -19.63 -23.57
CA ALA A 41 -22.36 -19.88 -23.68
C ALA A 41 -23.27 -18.65 -23.44
N GLN A 42 -22.72 -17.43 -23.50
CA GLN A 42 -23.33 -16.12 -23.24
C GLN A 42 -23.73 -15.87 -21.77
N CYS A 43 -22.95 -15.00 -21.11
CA CYS A 43 -23.10 -14.59 -19.71
C CYS A 43 -24.53 -14.17 -19.29
N ALA A 44 -25.34 -13.67 -20.22
CA ALA A 44 -26.68 -13.16 -19.96
C ALA A 44 -27.72 -14.24 -19.65
N THR A 45 -27.46 -15.53 -19.92
CA THR A 45 -28.41 -16.64 -19.67
C THR A 45 -28.01 -17.54 -18.50
N VAL A 46 -26.88 -17.25 -17.85
CA VAL A 46 -26.38 -18.07 -16.73
C VAL A 46 -26.75 -17.43 -15.41
N GLU A 47 -27.40 -18.20 -14.53
CA GLU A 47 -27.71 -17.77 -13.17
C GLU A 47 -26.47 -17.17 -12.47
N PRO A 48 -26.56 -15.96 -11.90
CA PRO A 48 -25.43 -15.29 -11.26
C PRO A 48 -24.74 -16.17 -10.20
N GLU A 49 -25.47 -16.94 -9.41
CA GLU A 49 -24.95 -17.85 -8.38
C GLU A 49 -24.02 -18.91 -8.97
N THR A 50 -24.36 -19.43 -10.15
CA THR A 50 -23.50 -20.37 -10.88
C THR A 50 -22.22 -19.68 -11.34
N SER A 51 -22.33 -18.43 -11.82
CA SER A 51 -21.19 -17.62 -12.20
C SER A 51 -20.26 -17.33 -11.01
N LEU A 52 -20.84 -17.05 -9.84
CA LEU A 52 -20.09 -16.84 -8.60
C LEU A 52 -19.42 -18.14 -8.12
N ARG A 53 -20.06 -19.30 -8.20
CA ARG A 53 -19.43 -20.58 -7.80
C ARG A 53 -18.23 -20.92 -8.69
N VAL A 54 -18.45 -20.98 -10.01
CA VAL A 54 -17.43 -21.44 -10.97
C VAL A 54 -16.22 -20.51 -11.03
N THR A 55 -16.42 -19.20 -10.86
CA THR A 55 -15.28 -18.27 -10.78
C THR A 55 -14.41 -18.54 -9.56
N TYR A 56 -14.99 -18.86 -8.41
CA TYR A 56 -14.23 -19.17 -7.21
C TYR A 56 -13.49 -20.51 -7.26
N ASP A 57 -14.09 -21.54 -7.85
CA ASP A 57 -13.40 -22.81 -8.11
C ASP A 57 -12.11 -22.59 -8.92
N LEU A 58 -12.15 -21.68 -9.90
CA LEU A 58 -10.98 -21.33 -10.72
C LEU A 58 -9.99 -20.41 -9.99
N LEU A 59 -10.49 -19.41 -9.26
CA LEU A 59 -9.68 -18.41 -8.57
C LEU A 59 -8.96 -18.96 -7.33
N ASP A 60 -9.47 -20.03 -6.73
CA ASP A 60 -8.74 -20.78 -5.68
C ASP A 60 -7.50 -21.51 -6.21
N LEU A 61 -7.46 -21.77 -7.51
CA LEU A 61 -6.31 -22.36 -8.19
C LEU A 61 -5.40 -21.31 -8.82
N ASN A 62 -5.98 -20.24 -9.38
CA ASN A 62 -5.26 -19.16 -10.04
C ASN A 62 -5.91 -17.79 -9.81
N PRO A 63 -5.55 -17.08 -8.73
CA PRO A 63 -6.07 -15.74 -8.44
C PRO A 63 -5.57 -14.68 -9.42
N GLU A 64 -4.57 -14.97 -10.25
CA GLU A 64 -4.01 -14.01 -11.21
C GLU A 64 -4.82 -13.91 -12.51
N LEU A 65 -5.80 -14.79 -12.70
CA LEU A 65 -6.65 -14.79 -13.89
C LEU A 65 -7.70 -13.67 -13.81
N ASN A 66 -7.33 -12.45 -14.19
CA ASN A 66 -8.23 -11.29 -14.20
C ASN A 66 -9.55 -11.53 -14.96
N THR A 67 -9.53 -12.35 -16.00
CA THR A 67 -10.74 -12.72 -16.75
C THR A 67 -11.83 -13.32 -15.86
N ALA A 68 -11.46 -14.17 -14.89
CA ALA A 68 -12.42 -14.74 -13.95
C ALA A 68 -12.94 -13.69 -12.95
N TRP A 69 -12.08 -12.76 -12.52
CA TRP A 69 -12.50 -11.63 -11.69
C TRP A 69 -13.45 -10.66 -12.42
N ASN A 70 -13.21 -10.36 -13.70
CA ASN A 70 -14.12 -9.57 -14.53
C ASN A 70 -15.48 -10.27 -14.63
N TYR A 71 -15.50 -11.55 -14.98
CA TYR A 71 -16.74 -12.32 -15.08
C TYR A 71 -17.52 -12.37 -13.76
N ARG A 72 -16.80 -12.44 -12.63
CA ARG A 72 -17.38 -12.36 -11.29
C ARG A 72 -18.00 -10.99 -11.01
N ARG A 73 -17.32 -9.89 -11.36
CA ARG A 73 -17.86 -8.52 -11.24
C ARG A 73 -19.11 -8.34 -12.10
N ASP A 74 -19.12 -8.90 -13.32
CA ASP A 74 -20.29 -8.86 -14.20
C ASP A 74 -21.50 -9.57 -13.55
N ALA A 75 -21.29 -10.70 -12.87
CA ALA A 75 -22.36 -11.39 -12.13
C ALA A 75 -22.90 -10.55 -10.96
N PHE A 76 -22.03 -9.87 -10.20
CA PHE A 76 -22.47 -8.92 -9.18
C PHE A 76 -23.20 -7.71 -9.77
N CYS A 77 -22.74 -7.15 -10.88
CA CYS A 77 -23.46 -6.07 -11.55
C CYS A 77 -24.89 -6.48 -11.92
N ARG A 78 -25.10 -7.73 -12.36
CA ARG A 78 -26.44 -8.28 -12.63
C ARG A 78 -27.30 -8.42 -11.37
N LEU A 79 -26.73 -8.94 -10.28
CA LEU A 79 -27.46 -9.13 -9.01
C LEU A 79 -27.86 -7.81 -8.33
N PHE A 80 -27.13 -6.73 -8.60
CA PHE A 80 -27.29 -5.43 -7.95
C PHE A 80 -27.84 -4.34 -8.88
N ASP A 81 -28.22 -4.70 -10.11
CA ASP A 81 -28.72 -3.79 -11.15
C ASP A 81 -27.76 -2.62 -11.46
N ILE A 82 -26.45 -2.89 -11.44
CA ILE A 82 -25.41 -1.90 -11.69
C ILE A 82 -25.01 -1.93 -13.18
N PRO A 83 -25.02 -0.79 -13.89
CA PRO A 83 -24.56 -0.74 -15.27
C PRO A 83 -23.09 -1.18 -15.41
N LEU A 84 -22.79 -2.01 -16.39
CA LEU A 84 -21.41 -2.33 -16.75
C LEU A 84 -20.70 -1.09 -17.32
N ALA A 85 -19.45 -0.88 -16.90
CA ALA A 85 -18.64 0.23 -17.40
C ALA A 85 -18.42 0.12 -18.91
N GLY A 86 -18.86 1.13 -19.68
CA GLY A 86 -18.58 1.24 -21.11
C GLY A 86 -19.61 0.56 -22.03
N THR A 87 -20.68 -0.02 -21.50
CA THR A 87 -21.77 -0.56 -22.30
C THR A 87 -23.01 0.33 -22.18
N LYS A 88 -23.53 0.82 -23.30
CA LYS A 88 -24.89 1.36 -23.37
C LYS A 88 -25.85 0.26 -22.89
N GLU A 89 -26.70 0.58 -21.92
CA GLU A 89 -27.82 -0.22 -21.40
C GLU A 89 -27.81 -1.69 -21.86
N VAL A 90 -27.02 -2.52 -21.17
CA VAL A 90 -27.22 -3.96 -21.27
C VAL A 90 -28.39 -4.27 -20.36
N THR A 91 -29.59 -4.30 -20.93
CA THR A 91 -30.77 -4.84 -20.27
C THR A 91 -30.54 -6.34 -20.10
N TYR A 92 -30.25 -6.75 -18.87
CA TYR A 92 -30.22 -8.18 -18.56
C TYR A 92 -31.65 -8.72 -18.64
N PRO A 93 -31.86 -9.94 -19.15
CA PRO A 93 -33.16 -10.58 -18.99
C PRO A 93 -33.47 -10.65 -17.50
N GLU A 94 -34.73 -10.38 -17.13
CA GLU A 94 -35.23 -10.42 -15.76
C GLU A 94 -35.18 -11.87 -15.24
N LEU A 95 -33.98 -12.32 -14.87
CA LEU A 95 -33.69 -13.70 -14.47
C LEU A 95 -33.71 -13.90 -12.96
N ALA A 96 -33.50 -12.83 -12.19
CA ALA A 96 -33.50 -12.89 -10.73
C ALA A 96 -34.64 -12.04 -10.16
N PRO A 97 -35.42 -12.55 -9.19
CA PRO A 97 -36.37 -11.73 -8.45
C PRO A 97 -35.64 -10.58 -7.75
N ALA A 98 -36.31 -9.43 -7.61
CA ALA A 98 -35.79 -8.28 -6.88
C ALA A 98 -35.25 -8.74 -5.51
N THR A 99 -33.93 -8.79 -5.38
CA THR A 99 -33.27 -9.27 -4.18
C THR A 99 -33.41 -8.19 -3.10
N SER A 100 -33.88 -8.55 -1.92
CA SER A 100 -34.02 -7.58 -0.82
C SER A 100 -32.65 -6.95 -0.49
N MET A 101 -32.67 -5.72 0.05
CA MET A 101 -31.44 -5.06 0.50
C MET A 101 -30.68 -5.90 1.53
N ASP A 102 -31.38 -6.61 2.42
CA ASP A 102 -30.76 -7.51 3.39
C ASP A 102 -30.05 -8.70 2.72
N ALA A 103 -30.68 -9.30 1.71
CA ALA A 103 -30.05 -10.39 0.95
C ALA A 103 -28.84 -9.89 0.13
N ARG A 104 -28.88 -8.66 -0.38
CA ARG A 104 -27.74 -7.99 -1.02
C ARG A 104 -26.58 -7.77 -0.05
N LYS A 105 -26.86 -7.31 1.17
CA LYS A 105 -25.85 -7.16 2.24
C LYS A 105 -25.22 -8.51 2.61
N GLU A 106 -26.03 -9.56 2.78
CA GLU A 106 -25.54 -10.92 3.06
C GLU A 106 -24.61 -11.44 1.95
N LEU A 107 -24.96 -11.23 0.67
CA LEU A 107 -24.10 -11.58 -0.46
C LEU A 107 -22.74 -10.85 -0.42
N ILE A 108 -22.74 -9.57 -0.06
CA ILE A 108 -21.50 -8.78 0.10
C ILE A 108 -20.66 -9.31 1.27
N GLU A 109 -21.27 -9.64 2.41
CA GLU A 109 -20.56 -10.18 3.56
C GLU A 109 -19.92 -11.54 3.26
N GLN A 110 -20.65 -12.42 2.56
CA GLN A 110 -20.13 -13.69 2.07
C GLN A 110 -18.96 -13.47 1.10
N GLU A 111 -19.08 -12.50 0.20
CA GLU A 111 -18.03 -12.18 -0.76
C GLU A 111 -16.78 -11.64 -0.08
N LEU A 112 -16.92 -10.68 0.83
CA LEU A 112 -15.81 -10.12 1.59
C LEU A 112 -15.10 -11.19 2.43
N ARG A 113 -15.85 -12.15 3.00
CA ARG A 113 -15.29 -13.30 3.71
C ARG A 113 -14.52 -14.23 2.78
N GLY A 114 -15.08 -14.56 1.62
CA GLY A 114 -14.43 -15.37 0.59
C GLY A 114 -13.14 -14.74 0.08
N ILE A 115 -13.12 -13.43 -0.09
CA ILE A 115 -11.91 -12.68 -0.45
C ILE A 115 -10.85 -12.78 0.66
N VAL A 116 -11.19 -12.66 1.94
CA VAL A 116 -10.21 -12.80 3.04
C VAL A 116 -9.52 -14.16 3.00
N GLY A 117 -10.25 -15.25 2.73
CA GLY A 117 -9.66 -16.57 2.52
C GLY A 117 -8.59 -16.57 1.42
N ARG A 118 -8.87 -15.89 0.31
CA ARG A 118 -7.94 -15.76 -0.83
C ARG A 118 -6.79 -14.80 -0.56
N ILE A 119 -6.97 -13.73 0.23
CA ILE A 119 -5.84 -12.88 0.64
C ILE A 119 -4.90 -13.70 1.54
N ARG A 120 -5.41 -14.56 2.42
CA ARG A 120 -4.55 -15.44 3.25
C ARG A 120 -3.77 -16.45 2.41
N ALA A 121 -4.39 -17.03 1.38
CA ALA A 121 -3.73 -17.96 0.47
C ALA A 121 -2.77 -17.27 -0.52
N PHE A 122 -3.14 -16.07 -0.98
CA PHE A 122 -2.48 -15.34 -2.06
C PHE A 122 -2.30 -13.85 -1.70
N PRO A 123 -1.53 -13.53 -0.64
CA PRO A 123 -1.49 -12.18 -0.05
C PRO A 123 -0.90 -11.11 -0.96
N LYS A 124 -0.22 -11.51 -2.03
CA LYS A 124 0.44 -10.63 -3.01
C LYS A 124 -0.24 -10.65 -4.38
N SER A 125 -1.48 -11.15 -4.45
CA SER A 125 -2.24 -11.12 -5.70
C SER A 125 -2.89 -9.77 -5.88
N TYR A 126 -2.47 -9.03 -6.91
CA TYR A 126 -3.05 -7.73 -7.23
C TYR A 126 -4.57 -7.81 -7.41
N TRP A 127 -5.05 -8.84 -8.11
CA TRP A 127 -6.46 -8.95 -8.47
C TRP A 127 -7.38 -9.28 -7.30
N VAL A 128 -6.89 -10.00 -6.28
CA VAL A 128 -7.66 -10.26 -5.06
C VAL A 128 -7.92 -8.95 -4.31
N TRP A 129 -6.88 -8.13 -4.12
CA TRP A 129 -7.00 -6.82 -3.46
C TRP A 129 -7.83 -5.84 -4.30
N HIS A 130 -7.60 -5.81 -5.61
CA HIS A 130 -8.36 -4.97 -6.53
C HIS A 130 -9.86 -5.33 -6.52
N HIS A 131 -10.19 -6.62 -6.49
CA HIS A 131 -11.59 -7.05 -6.41
C HIS A 131 -12.22 -6.65 -5.07
N ARG A 132 -11.47 -6.70 -3.96
CA ARG A 132 -11.95 -6.20 -2.66
C ARG A 132 -12.28 -4.72 -2.69
N VAL A 133 -11.40 -3.90 -3.28
CA VAL A 133 -11.64 -2.46 -3.50
C VAL A 133 -12.90 -2.26 -4.33
N TRP A 134 -13.06 -3.02 -5.42
CA TRP A 134 -14.23 -2.94 -6.28
C TRP A 134 -15.54 -3.26 -5.53
N VAL A 135 -15.56 -4.33 -4.71
CA VAL A 135 -16.74 -4.68 -3.89
C VAL A 135 -17.11 -3.53 -2.96
N ILE A 136 -16.14 -2.93 -2.27
CA ILE A 136 -16.41 -1.81 -1.36
C ILE A 136 -16.86 -0.57 -2.12
N CYS A 137 -16.12 -0.16 -3.15
CA CYS A 137 -16.47 1.04 -3.92
C CYS A 137 -17.86 0.90 -4.54
N CYS A 138 -18.08 -0.15 -5.32
CA CYS A 138 -19.28 -0.26 -6.14
C CYS A 138 -20.49 -0.75 -5.36
N LEU A 139 -20.33 -1.73 -4.46
CA LEU A 139 -21.48 -2.37 -3.82
C LEU A 139 -21.83 -1.77 -2.44
N VAL A 140 -20.84 -1.22 -1.74
CA VAL A 140 -21.02 -0.63 -0.39
C VAL A 140 -21.11 0.89 -0.44
N LEU A 141 -20.18 1.56 -1.15
CA LEU A 141 -20.05 3.02 -1.15
C LEU A 141 -20.82 3.72 -2.28
N GLY A 142 -21.33 2.98 -3.27
CA GLY A 142 -22.01 3.54 -4.44
C GLY A 142 -21.10 4.39 -5.34
N ILE A 143 -19.80 4.10 -5.35
CA ILE A 143 -18.79 4.72 -6.21
C ILE A 143 -18.71 3.94 -7.54
N PRO A 144 -18.89 4.59 -8.70
CA PRO A 144 -18.86 3.92 -9.99
C PRO A 144 -17.55 3.18 -10.27
N ALA A 145 -17.61 2.05 -10.99
CA ALA A 145 -16.46 1.21 -11.31
C ALA A 145 -15.34 1.94 -12.09
N GLN A 146 -15.70 2.98 -12.84
CA GLN A 146 -14.75 3.84 -13.58
C GLN A 146 -13.93 4.73 -12.62
N GLY A 147 -14.54 5.20 -11.52
CA GLY A 147 -13.86 5.94 -10.45
C GLY A 147 -13.05 5.03 -9.52
N ALA A 148 -13.49 3.78 -9.33
CA ALA A 148 -12.80 2.78 -8.52
C ALA A 148 -11.48 2.26 -9.14
N THR A 149 -11.29 2.45 -10.45
CA THR A 149 -10.15 1.90 -11.23
C THR A 149 -9.17 2.96 -11.75
N SER A 150 -9.60 4.24 -11.83
CA SER A 150 -8.81 5.35 -12.37
C SER A 150 -7.81 5.92 -11.36
N GLU A 151 -8.17 5.96 -10.08
CA GLU A 151 -7.23 6.36 -9.03
C GLU A 151 -6.38 5.16 -8.66
N ARG A 152 -5.16 5.14 -9.20
CA ARG A 152 -4.11 4.19 -8.81
C ARG A 152 -4.12 4.08 -7.28
N LEU A 153 -4.01 2.86 -6.76
CA LEU A 153 -3.62 2.55 -5.37
C LEU A 153 -2.36 3.33 -4.86
N GLY A 154 -1.68 4.09 -5.74
CA GLY A 154 -0.60 5.03 -5.45
C GLY A 154 -0.97 6.53 -5.38
N GLY A 155 -2.25 6.92 -5.51
CA GLY A 155 -2.73 8.29 -5.31
C GLY A 155 -2.99 8.55 -3.83
N VAL A 156 -1.97 9.01 -3.13
CA VAL A 156 -1.94 9.03 -1.66
C VAL A 156 -2.74 10.18 -1.07
N LEU A 157 -3.66 9.88 -0.13
CA LEU A 157 -4.26 10.78 0.88
C LEU A 157 -4.80 12.14 0.39
N ALA A 158 -4.80 12.40 -0.93
CA ALA A 158 -5.69 13.39 -1.48
C ALA A 158 -7.09 12.89 -1.12
N PRO A 159 -7.94 13.72 -0.49
CA PRO A 159 -9.36 13.40 -0.45
C PRO A 159 -9.72 13.09 -1.89
N MET A 160 -10.27 11.88 -2.08
CA MET A 160 -10.73 11.39 -3.35
C MET A 160 -11.49 12.56 -3.98
N THR A 161 -10.94 13.22 -5.01
CA THR A 161 -11.66 14.26 -5.74
C THR A 161 -12.62 13.54 -6.69
N VAL A 162 -13.31 12.51 -6.20
CA VAL A 162 -14.65 12.23 -6.68
C VAL A 162 -15.41 13.47 -6.26
N ASP A 163 -15.63 14.33 -7.24
CA ASP A 163 -16.64 15.37 -7.19
C ASP A 163 -17.82 14.81 -6.39
N ALA A 164 -18.07 15.36 -5.21
CA ALA A 164 -19.01 14.82 -4.23
C ALA A 164 -20.45 14.73 -4.80
N THR A 165 -20.64 15.30 -5.99
CA THR A 165 -21.80 15.27 -6.86
C THR A 165 -22.07 13.93 -7.56
N ASN A 166 -21.12 12.98 -7.59
CA ASN A 166 -21.26 11.69 -8.30
C ASN A 166 -21.39 10.45 -7.39
N VAL A 167 -21.61 10.61 -6.09
CA VAL A 167 -21.88 9.48 -5.19
C VAL A 167 -23.34 9.05 -5.36
N THR A 168 -23.53 7.86 -5.91
CA THR A 168 -24.87 7.24 -5.95
C THR A 168 -25.17 6.55 -4.61
N PRO A 169 -26.46 6.41 -4.23
CA PRO A 169 -26.82 5.59 -3.08
C PRO A 169 -26.20 4.19 -3.19
N SER A 170 -25.80 3.61 -2.05
CA SER A 170 -25.29 2.24 -2.00
C SER A 170 -26.24 1.28 -2.74
N PRO A 171 -25.79 0.51 -3.75
CA PRO A 171 -26.65 -0.46 -4.44
C PRO A 171 -27.26 -1.53 -3.54
N ALA A 172 -26.61 -1.81 -2.40
CA ALA A 172 -27.10 -2.71 -1.36
C ALA A 172 -27.86 -2.02 -0.20
N GLY A 173 -28.07 -0.69 -0.27
CA GLY A 173 -28.76 0.07 0.77
C GLY A 173 -28.01 0.20 2.09
N TYR A 174 -26.67 0.26 2.09
CA TYR A 174 -25.90 0.62 3.28
C TYR A 174 -26.15 2.09 3.66
N THR A 175 -26.47 2.35 4.93
CA THR A 175 -26.49 3.70 5.49
C THR A 175 -25.05 4.21 5.70
N PRO A 176 -24.82 5.53 5.83
CA PRO A 176 -23.49 6.07 6.14
C PRO A 176 -22.85 5.46 7.38
N GLU A 177 -23.63 5.17 8.43
CA GLU A 177 -23.16 4.53 9.66
C GLU A 177 -22.73 3.08 9.42
N GLU A 178 -23.48 2.33 8.61
CA GLU A 178 -23.12 0.96 8.25
C GLU A 178 -21.88 0.94 7.34
N GLN A 179 -21.74 1.90 6.42
CA GLN A 179 -20.54 2.07 5.59
C GLN A 179 -19.31 2.36 6.46
N LEU A 180 -19.44 3.27 7.44
CA LEU A 180 -18.39 3.59 8.39
C LEU A 180 -17.98 2.36 9.21
N ALA A 181 -18.96 1.64 9.76
CA ALA A 181 -18.71 0.43 10.54
C ALA A 181 -18.02 -0.66 9.71
N LEU A 182 -18.39 -0.83 8.44
CA LEU A 182 -17.73 -1.76 7.53
C LEU A 182 -16.27 -1.35 7.27
N LEU A 183 -16.00 -0.08 6.98
CA LEU A 183 -14.65 0.41 6.76
C LEU A 183 -13.76 0.28 8.00
N GLN A 184 -14.31 0.44 9.21
CA GLN A 184 -13.59 0.16 10.46
C GLN A 184 -13.21 -1.33 10.58
N LYS A 185 -14.10 -2.25 10.18
CA LYS A 185 -13.75 -3.68 10.09
C LYS A 185 -12.63 -3.91 9.07
N GLU A 186 -12.63 -3.20 7.94
CA GLU A 186 -11.56 -3.28 6.93
C GLU A 186 -10.23 -2.72 7.46
N GLN A 187 -10.25 -1.64 8.23
CA GLN A 187 -9.07 -1.10 8.89
C GLN A 187 -8.48 -2.11 9.89
N HIS A 188 -9.34 -2.83 10.63
CA HIS A 188 -8.93 -3.92 11.51
C HIS A 188 -8.37 -5.11 10.72
N LEU A 189 -8.99 -5.52 9.61
CA LEU A 189 -8.44 -6.55 8.72
C LEU A 189 -7.02 -6.19 8.27
N CYS A 190 -6.79 -4.95 7.84
CA CYS A 190 -5.45 -4.49 7.45
C CYS A 190 -4.44 -4.64 8.59
N LYS A 191 -4.84 -4.31 9.83
CA LYS A 191 -3.98 -4.47 11.01
C LYS A 191 -3.57 -5.92 11.19
N GLU A 192 -4.50 -6.88 11.06
CA GLU A 192 -4.19 -8.30 11.16
C GLU A 192 -3.30 -8.80 10.01
N MET A 193 -3.59 -8.39 8.77
CA MET A 193 -2.78 -8.82 7.62
C MET A 193 -1.35 -8.24 7.66
N LEU A 194 -1.19 -7.01 8.13
CA LEU A 194 0.13 -6.38 8.36
C LEU A 194 0.84 -6.89 9.63
N ARG A 195 0.22 -7.75 10.44
CA ARG A 195 0.94 -8.53 11.46
C ARG A 195 1.61 -9.76 10.84
N LEU A 196 1.04 -10.30 9.76
CA LEU A 196 1.56 -11.48 9.07
C LEU A 196 2.68 -11.15 8.08
N ASP A 197 2.54 -10.04 7.35
CA ASP A 197 3.58 -9.49 6.46
C ASP A 197 3.49 -7.97 6.51
N ASP A 198 4.31 -7.35 7.36
CA ASP A 198 4.33 -5.91 7.60
C ASP A 198 4.92 -5.11 6.42
N ARG A 199 5.47 -5.79 5.41
CA ARG A 199 5.96 -5.23 4.14
C ARG A 199 5.04 -5.55 2.97
N ASN A 200 3.84 -6.09 3.22
CA ASN A 200 2.86 -6.32 2.17
C ASN A 200 2.32 -4.99 1.63
N PHE A 201 2.92 -4.51 0.53
CA PHE A 201 2.53 -3.25 -0.08
C PHE A 201 1.07 -3.24 -0.54
N HIS A 202 0.50 -4.37 -1.01
CA HIS A 202 -0.91 -4.41 -1.39
C HIS A 202 -1.82 -4.15 -0.18
N CYS A 203 -1.46 -4.67 0.99
CA CYS A 203 -2.22 -4.42 2.22
C CYS A 203 -2.05 -2.97 2.69
N TRP A 204 -0.85 -2.40 2.57
CA TRP A 204 -0.63 -0.98 2.87
C TRP A 204 -1.42 -0.07 1.92
N ASP A 205 -1.43 -0.39 0.63
CA ASP A 205 -2.17 0.34 -0.39
C ASP A 205 -3.68 0.27 -0.12
N TYR A 206 -4.18 -0.92 0.17
CA TYR A 206 -5.57 -1.13 0.56
C TYR A 206 -5.93 -0.38 1.86
N ARG A 207 -5.04 -0.38 2.86
CA ARG A 207 -5.23 0.39 4.10
C ARG A 207 -5.35 1.87 3.82
N ARG A 208 -4.50 2.44 2.95
CA ARG A 208 -4.60 3.86 2.54
C ARG A 208 -5.93 4.16 1.85
N PHE A 209 -6.42 3.26 1.00
CA PHE A 209 -7.76 3.36 0.43
C PHE A 209 -8.85 3.36 1.53
N VAL A 210 -8.80 2.44 2.48
CA VAL A 210 -9.78 2.38 3.58
C VAL A 210 -9.76 3.69 4.40
N VAL A 211 -8.56 4.17 4.75
CA VAL A 211 -8.39 5.43 5.51
C VAL A 211 -8.91 6.64 4.73
N SER A 212 -8.70 6.70 3.40
CA SER A 212 -9.24 7.79 2.60
C SER A 212 -10.77 7.77 2.54
N GLN A 213 -11.39 6.58 2.50
CA GLN A 213 -12.85 6.46 2.56
C GLN A 213 -13.41 6.77 3.95
N LEU A 214 -12.72 6.36 5.03
CA LEU A 214 -13.05 6.76 6.39
C LEU A 214 -13.04 8.29 6.50
N ALA A 215 -11.94 8.93 6.09
CA ALA A 215 -11.80 10.38 6.07
C ALA A 215 -12.93 11.07 5.26
N ARG A 216 -13.29 10.51 4.10
CA ARG A 216 -14.38 11.05 3.26
C ARG A 216 -15.74 10.98 3.95
N LEU A 217 -16.05 9.88 4.64
CA LEU A 217 -17.33 9.72 5.35
C LEU A 217 -17.37 10.54 6.66
N THR A 218 -16.24 10.72 7.34
CA THR A 218 -16.16 11.53 8.56
C THR A 218 -16.06 13.04 8.29
N GLN A 219 -15.72 13.46 7.07
CA GLN A 219 -15.71 14.88 6.68
C GLN A 219 -17.09 15.54 6.77
N ALA A 220 -18.17 14.77 6.72
CA ALA A 220 -19.52 15.30 6.92
C ALA A 220 -19.74 15.88 8.34
N ASP A 221 -18.93 15.48 9.32
CA ASP A 221 -19.14 15.76 10.75
C ASP A 221 -18.21 16.84 11.38
N ARG A 222 -17.60 17.71 10.55
CA ARG A 222 -16.64 18.82 10.88
C ARG A 222 -15.15 18.42 10.82
N ALA A 223 -14.29 19.44 10.76
CA ALA A 223 -12.82 19.34 10.69
C ALA A 223 -12.16 18.42 11.75
N THR A 224 -12.84 18.19 12.88
CA THR A 224 -12.38 17.30 13.97
C THR A 224 -12.32 15.83 13.55
N GLY A 225 -13.32 15.32 12.82
CA GLY A 225 -13.36 13.90 12.43
C GLY A 225 -12.24 13.52 11.46
N LEU A 226 -11.85 14.44 10.57
CA LEU A 226 -10.71 14.23 9.67
C LEU A 226 -9.38 14.15 10.43
N ALA A 227 -9.18 15.04 11.41
CA ALA A 227 -7.99 15.05 12.24
C ALA A 227 -7.85 13.76 13.06
N GLU A 228 -8.95 13.26 13.63
CA GLU A 228 -8.98 11.99 14.37
C GLU A 228 -8.58 10.79 13.50
N VAL A 229 -9.09 10.70 12.28
CA VAL A 229 -8.73 9.62 11.34
C VAL A 229 -7.25 9.66 11.00
N TYR A 230 -6.70 10.83 10.69
CA TYR A 230 -5.28 10.97 10.35
C TYR A 230 -4.37 10.76 11.57
N GLN A 231 -4.78 11.21 12.75
CA GLN A 231 -4.04 10.99 13.98
C GLN A 231 -3.99 9.50 14.33
N ALA A 232 -5.13 8.79 14.25
CA ALA A 232 -5.17 7.35 14.50
C ALA A 232 -4.30 6.57 13.50
N GLU A 233 -4.25 6.99 12.23
CA GLU A 233 -3.36 6.37 11.23
C GLU A 233 -1.88 6.68 11.50
N PHE A 234 -1.59 7.90 11.95
CA PHE A 234 -0.23 8.28 12.36
C PHE A 234 0.24 7.48 13.57
N ASP A 235 -0.59 7.28 14.57
CA ASP A 235 -0.31 6.43 15.74
C ASP A 235 -0.13 4.96 15.33
N PHE A 236 -0.89 4.49 14.34
CA PHE A 236 -0.67 3.17 13.76
C PHE A 236 0.73 3.03 13.15
N THR A 237 1.20 4.01 12.36
CA THR A 237 2.59 3.97 11.83
C THR A 237 3.63 3.96 12.94
N ARG A 238 3.41 4.71 14.03
CA ARG A 238 4.30 4.68 15.21
C ARG A 238 4.36 3.29 15.82
N SER A 239 3.22 2.62 16.00
CA SER A 239 3.20 1.23 16.50
C SER A 239 3.97 0.27 15.59
N LYS A 240 3.87 0.44 14.26
CA LYS A 240 4.58 -0.39 13.30
C LYS A 240 6.09 -0.17 13.30
N LEU A 241 6.53 1.07 13.50
CA LEU A 241 7.95 1.39 13.61
C LEU A 241 8.55 0.94 14.94
N ALA A 242 7.76 0.93 16.02
CA ALA A 242 8.16 0.34 17.29
C ALA A 242 8.35 -1.18 17.19
N ASP A 243 7.52 -1.87 16.40
CA ASP A 243 7.66 -3.31 16.14
C ASP A 243 8.84 -3.62 15.19
N ASN A 244 9.02 -2.78 14.15
CA ASN A 244 10.02 -2.96 13.11
C ASN A 244 10.39 -1.62 12.45
N PHE A 245 11.55 -1.06 12.81
CA PHE A 245 12.05 0.19 12.22
C PHE A 245 12.46 0.03 10.74
N SER A 246 12.62 -1.18 10.21
CA SER A 246 12.80 -1.41 8.77
C SER A 246 11.51 -1.31 7.95
N ASN A 247 10.39 -0.90 8.57
CA ASN A 247 9.12 -0.75 7.89
C ASN A 247 9.07 0.52 7.03
N TYR A 248 9.68 0.43 5.84
CA TYR A 248 9.67 1.51 4.84
C TYR A 248 8.26 1.99 4.50
N SER A 249 7.27 1.10 4.48
CA SER A 249 5.87 1.47 4.21
C SER A 249 5.27 2.35 5.30
N ALA A 250 5.59 2.10 6.57
CA ALA A 250 5.19 2.95 7.69
C ALA A 250 5.84 4.33 7.59
N PHE A 251 7.16 4.42 7.36
CA PHE A 251 7.83 5.69 7.12
C PHE A 251 7.24 6.45 5.93
N HIS A 252 7.02 5.76 4.80
CA HIS A 252 6.40 6.37 3.62
C HIS A 252 5.04 6.96 3.93
N LEU A 253 4.19 6.25 4.69
CA LEU A 253 2.89 6.76 5.07
C LEU A 253 3.01 8.01 5.98
N ARG A 254 3.97 8.06 6.89
CA ARG A 254 4.24 9.25 7.72
C ARG A 254 4.56 10.49 6.88
N THR A 255 5.35 10.35 5.81
CA THR A 255 5.66 11.47 4.88
C THR A 255 4.41 12.11 4.27
N ARG A 256 3.28 11.39 4.30
CA ARG A 256 2.03 11.78 3.66
C ARG A 256 0.98 12.25 4.67
N LEU A 257 1.06 11.81 5.92
CA LEU A 257 0.19 12.23 7.02
C LEU A 257 0.67 13.52 7.69
N LEU A 258 1.99 13.65 7.90
CA LEU A 258 2.59 14.78 8.63
C LEU A 258 2.19 16.17 8.10
N PRO A 259 2.16 16.42 6.76
CA PRO A 259 1.72 17.72 6.24
C PRO A 259 0.28 18.07 6.66
N ALA A 260 -0.60 17.09 6.83
CA ALA A 260 -1.99 17.31 7.23
C ALA A 260 -2.17 17.43 8.75
N LEU A 261 -1.22 16.96 9.56
CA LEU A 261 -1.29 16.96 11.03
C LEU A 261 -0.55 18.13 11.69
N GLY A 262 0.09 19.00 10.91
CA GLY A 262 0.98 20.04 11.42
C GLY A 262 2.35 19.45 11.73
N MET A 263 3.31 19.67 10.82
CA MET A 263 4.63 19.04 10.81
C MET A 263 5.41 19.27 12.11
N GLN A 264 5.47 18.26 12.98
CA GLN A 264 6.29 18.26 14.21
C GLN A 264 7.63 17.57 13.93
N LEU A 265 8.59 18.30 13.37
CA LEU A 265 9.84 17.71 12.89
C LEU A 265 10.73 17.15 14.02
N ASP A 266 10.77 17.78 15.19
CA ASP A 266 11.65 17.38 16.30
C ASP A 266 11.44 15.92 16.72
N ALA A 267 10.19 15.50 16.91
CA ALA A 267 9.85 14.13 17.27
C ALA A 267 10.19 13.12 16.15
N GLU A 268 10.17 13.56 14.89
CA GLU A 268 10.56 12.71 13.76
C GLU A 268 12.07 12.55 13.63
N PHE A 269 12.83 13.61 13.93
CA PHE A 269 14.29 13.52 14.02
C PHE A 269 14.71 12.61 15.17
N GLU A 270 14.09 12.72 16.34
CA GLU A 270 14.35 11.80 17.46
C GLU A 270 14.06 10.34 17.06
N LEU A 271 12.91 10.10 16.44
CA LEU A 271 12.52 8.76 15.96
C LEU A 271 13.55 8.17 14.99
N VAL A 272 13.96 8.94 13.99
CA VAL A 272 14.87 8.44 12.94
C VAL A 272 16.29 8.29 13.47
N ASN A 273 16.74 9.16 14.37
CA ASN A 273 18.04 9.04 15.01
C ASN A 273 18.09 7.79 15.87
N ASN A 274 17.09 7.55 16.73
CA ASN A 274 17.02 6.32 17.52
C ASN A 274 17.07 5.05 16.64
N ALA A 275 16.37 5.05 15.50
CA ALA A 275 16.40 3.94 14.55
C ALA A 275 17.80 3.76 13.91
N ASN A 276 18.43 4.85 13.44
CA ASN A 276 19.76 4.82 12.83
C ASN A 276 20.87 4.41 13.81
N PHE A 277 20.79 4.83 15.08
CA PHE A 277 21.72 4.39 16.13
C PHE A 277 21.50 2.93 16.54
N THR A 278 20.29 2.39 16.38
CA THR A 278 19.98 1.00 16.71
C THR A 278 20.43 0.04 15.61
N GLU A 279 20.20 0.38 14.34
CA GLU A 279 20.60 -0.43 13.19
C GLU A 279 21.05 0.50 12.04
N PRO A 280 22.31 0.92 12.02
CA PRO A 280 22.82 1.91 11.06
C PRO A 280 22.83 1.38 9.63
N ASN A 281 22.80 0.06 9.41
CA ASN A 281 22.79 -0.52 8.07
C ASN A 281 21.39 -0.61 7.45
N ASP A 282 20.32 -0.40 8.23
CA ASP A 282 18.97 -0.33 7.70
C ASP A 282 18.77 0.97 6.93
N GLN A 283 18.57 0.86 5.62
CA GLN A 283 18.37 2.02 4.76
C GLN A 283 17.06 2.77 5.01
N SER A 284 16.05 2.14 5.61
CA SER A 284 14.68 2.68 5.66
C SER A 284 14.59 4.00 6.46
N PRO A 285 15.13 4.10 7.68
CA PRO A 285 15.16 5.34 8.42
C PRO A 285 16.05 6.40 7.74
N TRP A 286 17.17 6.03 7.10
CA TRP A 286 17.97 6.98 6.32
C TRP A 286 17.19 7.65 5.19
N PHE A 287 16.43 6.90 4.41
CA PHE A 287 15.58 7.49 3.38
C PHE A 287 14.49 8.40 3.97
N TYR A 288 13.99 8.10 5.17
CA TYR A 288 13.08 8.97 5.90
C TYR A 288 13.78 10.26 6.39
N LEU A 289 14.98 10.15 6.93
CA LEU A 289 15.82 11.29 7.31
C LEU A 289 16.07 12.21 6.10
N ARG A 290 16.33 11.64 4.92
CA ARG A 290 16.49 12.43 3.70
C ARG A 290 15.26 13.27 3.39
N TRP A 291 14.07 12.70 3.57
CA TRP A 291 12.81 13.44 3.41
C TRP A 291 12.65 14.50 4.51
N LEU A 292 12.95 14.21 5.77
CA LEU A 292 12.92 15.21 6.86
C LEU A 292 13.83 16.39 6.56
N LEU A 293 15.07 16.14 6.13
CA LEU A 293 16.03 17.17 5.74
C LEU A 293 15.57 18.03 4.56
N SER A 294 14.67 17.52 3.69
CA SER A 294 14.06 18.34 2.64
C SER A 294 12.98 19.28 3.17
N GLN A 295 12.41 19.00 4.33
CA GLN A 295 11.42 19.86 4.99
C GLN A 295 12.06 20.99 5.82
N VAL A 296 13.30 20.78 6.32
CA VAL A 296 14.01 21.71 7.22
C VAL A 296 14.18 23.11 6.63
N GLN A 297 14.24 23.28 5.32
CA GLN A 297 14.49 24.60 4.71
C GLN A 297 13.41 25.65 5.06
N ALA A 298 12.18 25.20 5.33
CA ALA A 298 11.09 26.09 5.73
C ALA A 298 11.02 26.33 7.24
N ASP A 299 11.88 25.68 8.04
CA ASP A 299 11.86 25.73 9.49
C ASP A 299 12.70 26.91 10.04
N PRO A 300 12.16 27.75 10.95
CA PRO A 300 12.92 28.84 11.58
C PRO A 300 14.19 28.39 12.32
N ASN A 301 14.21 27.15 12.82
CA ASN A 301 15.31 26.55 13.57
C ASN A 301 16.24 25.70 12.70
N ALA A 302 16.15 25.81 11.37
CA ALA A 302 16.91 24.99 10.42
C ALA A 302 18.40 24.85 10.76
N LYS A 303 19.06 25.97 11.08
CA LYS A 303 20.49 25.98 11.43
C LYS A 303 20.81 25.13 12.67
N THR A 304 19.95 25.18 13.69
CA THR A 304 20.12 24.43 14.93
C THR A 304 19.90 22.94 14.67
N ILE A 305 18.80 22.59 14.01
CA ILE A 305 18.46 21.21 13.66
C ILE A 305 19.60 20.55 12.87
N LEU A 306 20.12 21.23 11.85
CA LEU A 306 21.21 20.70 11.01
C LEU A 306 22.52 20.51 11.80
N ARG A 307 22.83 21.37 12.77
CA ARG A 307 24.00 21.20 13.64
C ARG A 307 23.84 19.98 14.56
N GLU A 308 22.69 19.86 15.20
CA GLU A 308 22.39 18.68 16.03
C GLU A 308 22.47 17.38 15.20
N GLN A 309 22.01 17.41 13.94
CA GLN A 309 22.17 16.25 13.06
C GLN A 309 23.64 15.97 12.74
N LEU A 310 24.49 16.97 12.49
CA LEU A 310 25.93 16.75 12.29
C LEU A 310 26.57 16.11 13.53
N ASP A 311 26.28 16.63 14.72
CA ASP A 311 26.83 16.12 15.97
C ASP A 311 26.43 14.65 16.20
N ASN A 312 25.18 14.29 15.89
CA ASN A 312 24.70 12.91 15.96
C ASN A 312 25.38 12.02 14.93
N LEU A 313 25.58 12.52 13.70
CA LEU A 313 26.21 11.77 12.62
C LEU A 313 27.70 11.54 12.89
N GLU A 314 28.42 12.51 13.45
CA GLU A 314 29.82 12.35 13.87
C GLU A 314 29.96 11.23 14.91
N GLN A 315 29.13 11.26 15.95
CA GLN A 315 29.10 10.20 16.96
C GLN A 315 28.84 8.83 16.34
N LEU A 316 27.88 8.73 15.42
CA LEU A 316 27.57 7.46 14.77
C LEU A 316 28.68 6.98 13.83
N ILE A 317 29.40 7.88 13.15
CA ILE A 317 30.59 7.54 12.36
C ILE A 317 31.70 6.97 13.26
N GLU A 318 31.90 7.54 14.45
CA GLU A 318 32.89 7.03 15.41
C GLU A 318 32.53 5.64 15.93
N LEU A 319 31.25 5.40 16.20
CA LEU A 319 30.75 4.10 16.68
C LEU A 319 30.75 3.03 15.58
N GLU A 320 30.42 3.41 14.35
CA GLU A 320 30.12 2.50 13.23
C GLU A 320 30.89 2.90 11.95
N PRO A 321 32.23 2.83 11.96
CA PRO A 321 33.08 3.41 10.90
C PRO A 321 32.94 2.72 9.53
N GLU A 322 32.48 1.47 9.51
CA GLU A 322 32.23 0.71 8.27
C GLU A 322 30.86 1.01 7.67
N CYS A 323 29.98 1.72 8.40
CA CYS A 323 28.67 2.06 7.89
C CYS A 323 28.74 3.32 7.03
N LYS A 324 28.39 3.17 5.75
CA LYS A 324 28.41 4.29 4.79
C LYS A 324 27.32 5.33 4.99
N TRP A 325 26.22 4.97 5.64
CA TRP A 325 25.06 5.85 5.72
C TRP A 325 25.31 7.09 6.60
N PRO A 326 25.87 6.98 7.81
CA PRO A 326 26.29 8.14 8.60
C PRO A 326 27.24 9.07 7.83
N VAL A 327 28.22 8.50 7.11
CA VAL A 327 29.20 9.26 6.31
C VAL A 327 28.51 10.04 5.18
N LEU A 328 27.60 9.40 4.45
CA LEU A 328 26.80 10.06 3.40
C LEU A 328 25.92 11.16 3.98
N PHE A 329 25.20 10.89 5.06
CA PHE A 329 24.29 11.89 5.63
C PHE A 329 25.03 13.04 6.29
N PHE A 330 26.23 12.83 6.84
CA PHE A 330 27.12 13.91 7.24
C PHE A 330 27.40 14.87 6.08
N ALA A 331 27.84 14.35 4.94
CA ALA A 331 28.13 15.18 3.78
C ALA A 331 26.90 15.98 3.32
N LEU A 332 25.73 15.33 3.23
CA LEU A 332 24.48 15.97 2.81
C LEU A 332 24.00 17.05 3.79
N VAL A 333 24.13 16.80 5.11
CA VAL A 333 23.75 17.78 6.14
C VAL A 333 24.73 18.95 6.16
N ALA A 334 26.04 18.70 6.04
CA ALA A 334 27.05 19.74 5.99
C ALA A 334 26.85 20.67 4.77
N GLN A 335 26.63 20.10 3.58
CA GLN A 335 26.29 20.86 2.37
C GLN A 335 25.02 21.71 2.55
N LYS A 336 24.00 21.19 3.22
CA LYS A 336 22.79 21.95 3.51
C LYS A 336 23.01 23.06 4.54
N LEU A 337 23.85 22.83 5.55
CA LEU A 337 24.16 23.81 6.60
C LEU A 337 24.98 25.01 6.07
N VAL A 338 25.72 24.84 4.97
CA VAL A 338 26.40 25.94 4.26
C VAL A 338 25.43 27.09 3.95
N LEU A 339 24.20 26.79 3.54
CA LEU A 339 23.17 27.78 3.20
C LEU A 339 22.75 28.68 4.38
N PHE A 340 23.07 28.29 5.62
CA PHE A 340 22.71 28.99 6.85
C PHE A 340 23.94 29.50 7.63
N SER A 341 25.12 29.46 7.01
CA SER A 341 26.41 29.69 7.66
C SER A 341 27.10 30.97 7.18
N SER A 342 28.04 31.47 7.98
CA SER A 342 28.93 32.56 7.55
C SER A 342 29.89 32.07 6.48
N GLU A 343 30.54 32.95 5.71
CA GLU A 343 31.49 32.53 4.66
C GLU A 343 32.61 31.63 5.19
N THR A 344 33.17 31.96 6.37
CA THR A 344 34.22 31.16 7.00
C THR A 344 33.74 29.77 7.40
N ASP A 345 32.56 29.70 8.05
CA ASP A 345 31.96 28.42 8.46
C ASP A 345 31.56 27.58 7.25
N ALA A 346 31.05 28.23 6.19
CA ALA A 346 30.68 27.59 4.95
C ALA A 346 31.88 26.90 4.28
N ALA A 347 33.04 27.56 4.22
CA ALA A 347 34.26 26.96 3.67
C ALA A 347 34.70 25.70 4.45
N ALA A 348 34.65 25.77 5.79
CA ALA A 348 34.98 24.62 6.64
C ALA A 348 34.00 23.45 6.46
N LEU A 349 32.69 23.74 6.39
CA LEU A 349 31.66 22.72 6.16
C LEU A 349 31.78 22.06 4.79
N THR A 350 32.04 22.83 3.74
CA THR A 350 32.27 22.30 2.38
C THR A 350 33.49 21.39 2.36
N GLN A 351 34.59 21.79 3.02
CA GLN A 351 35.78 20.96 3.14
C GLN A 351 35.49 19.65 3.87
N ALA A 352 34.77 19.71 5.00
CA ALA A 352 34.39 18.54 5.78
C ALA A 352 33.48 17.59 4.98
N ALA A 353 32.51 18.11 4.24
CA ALA A 353 31.63 17.33 3.37
C ALA A 353 32.43 16.61 2.27
N ASN A 354 33.34 17.31 1.59
CA ASN A 354 34.16 16.75 0.51
C ASN A 354 35.11 15.65 1.01
N LEU A 355 35.63 15.78 2.23
CA LEU A 355 36.41 14.73 2.88
C LEU A 355 35.58 13.44 3.04
N ARG A 356 34.37 13.54 3.59
CA ARG A 356 33.45 12.39 3.74
C ARG A 356 33.04 11.79 2.40
N LEU A 357 32.79 12.61 1.38
CA LEU A 357 32.49 12.12 0.03
C LEU A 357 33.66 11.32 -0.56
N THR A 358 34.90 11.74 -0.30
CA THR A 358 36.10 11.00 -0.73
C THR A 358 36.25 9.67 0.00
N GLU A 359 35.91 9.62 1.30
CA GLU A 359 35.87 8.36 2.07
C GLU A 359 34.84 7.38 1.47
N LEU A 360 33.66 7.88 1.08
CA LEU A 360 32.59 7.06 0.48
C LEU A 360 32.98 6.42 -0.86
N GLU A 361 33.78 7.09 -1.69
CA GLU A 361 34.26 6.52 -2.95
C GLU A 361 35.06 5.23 -2.74
N GLN A 362 35.73 5.10 -1.60
CA GLN A 362 36.47 3.89 -1.22
C GLN A 362 35.54 2.83 -0.63
N MET A 363 34.61 3.22 0.26
CA MET A 363 33.76 2.26 0.98
C MET A 363 32.56 1.74 0.15
N ASP A 364 32.05 2.52 -0.79
CA ASP A 364 30.92 2.18 -1.67
C ASP A 364 31.23 2.49 -3.13
N SER A 365 32.30 1.87 -3.63
CA SER A 365 32.86 2.10 -4.97
C SER A 365 31.87 1.95 -6.13
N LEU A 366 30.80 1.16 -5.95
CA LEU A 366 29.71 1.05 -6.94
C LEU A 366 28.94 2.37 -7.16
N ARG A 367 29.01 3.31 -6.21
CA ARG A 367 28.41 4.64 -6.29
C ARG A 367 29.45 5.77 -6.32
N ALA A 368 30.72 5.48 -6.60
CA ALA A 368 31.77 6.51 -6.68
C ALA A 368 31.37 7.69 -7.59
N GLY A 369 30.77 7.43 -8.76
CA GLY A 369 30.29 8.50 -9.65
C GLY A 369 29.22 9.39 -9.01
N TYR A 370 28.35 8.84 -8.17
CA TYR A 370 27.35 9.64 -7.44
C TYR A 370 27.99 10.56 -6.39
N TYR A 371 29.03 10.09 -5.68
CA TYR A 371 29.74 10.92 -4.71
C TYR A 371 30.56 12.01 -5.38
N HIS A 372 31.18 11.70 -6.51
CA HIS A 372 31.88 12.68 -7.35
C HIS A 372 30.94 13.81 -7.81
N ASP A 373 29.74 13.45 -8.30
CA ASP A 373 28.73 14.44 -8.70
C ASP A 373 28.32 15.34 -7.51
N LEU A 374 28.18 14.77 -6.30
CA LEU A 374 27.87 15.54 -5.09
C LEU A 374 28.97 16.54 -4.69
N GLN A 375 30.25 16.24 -4.94
CA GLN A 375 31.36 17.19 -4.67
C GLN A 375 31.32 18.41 -5.60
N SER A 376 30.68 18.27 -6.76
CA SER A 376 30.56 19.33 -7.76
C SER A 376 29.37 20.27 -7.55
N THR A 377 28.52 19.98 -6.57
CA THR A 377 27.33 20.75 -6.18
C THR A 377 27.66 21.71 -5.05
#